data_AF-A0A1B9NZX8-F1
#
_entry.id   AF-A0A1B9NZX8-F1
#
_cell.length_a   1.000
_cell.length_b   1.000
_cell.length_c   1.000
_cell.angle_alpha   90.00
_cell.angle_beta   90.00
_cell.angle_gamma   90.00
#
_symmetry.space_group_name_H-M   'P 1'
#
loop_
_entity.id
_entity.type
_entity.pdbx_description
1 polymer ?
#
loop_
_entity_poly.entity_id
_entity_poly.type
_entity_poly.pdbx_seq_one_letter_code
_entity_poly.pdbx_strand_id
1 'polypeptide(L)'
;MDSKLTTKEFLRAFDCIRSSGDLLDDKYFVGEVYAWHDYDGYTCWLGYRDVTVTLMFHGSLKIEFDKSSNYSDFTKQCLAMITANHCDKES
;
A
#
# COMPACT_ATOMS: atom_id res chain seq x y z
N MET A 1 15.93 -0.01 -13.37
CA MET A 1 14.51 -0.02 -13.79
C MET A 1 13.72 0.63 -12.67
N ASP A 2 13.48 1.93 -12.82
CA ASP A 2 12.71 2.76 -11.90
C ASP A 2 11.23 2.42 -12.05
N SER A 3 10.85 1.25 -11.53
CA SER A 3 9.48 0.75 -11.61
C SER A 3 8.59 1.54 -10.65
N LYS A 4 8.13 2.71 -11.09
CA LYS A 4 7.10 3.47 -10.40
C LYS A 4 5.82 2.63 -10.38
N LEU A 5 5.34 2.30 -9.19
CA LEU A 5 4.08 1.58 -9.03
C LEU A 5 2.91 2.41 -9.56
N THR A 6 1.95 1.73 -10.17
CA THR A 6 0.72 2.35 -10.66
C THR A 6 -0.31 2.40 -9.54
N THR A 7 -1.36 3.24 -9.70
CA THR A 7 -2.49 3.29 -8.76
C THR A 7 -3.09 1.90 -8.51
N LYS A 8 -3.19 1.06 -9.54
CA LYS A 8 -3.72 -0.31 -9.44
C LYS A 8 -2.84 -1.20 -8.56
N GLU A 9 -1.52 -1.06 -8.66
CA GLU A 9 -0.59 -1.83 -7.83
C GLU A 9 -0.68 -1.40 -6.36
N PHE A 10 -0.79 -0.10 -6.09
CA PHE A 10 -1.03 0.37 -4.72
C PHE A 10 -2.38 -0.11 -4.16
N LEU A 11 -3.44 -0.12 -4.96
CA LEU A 11 -4.73 -0.69 -4.55
C LEU A 11 -4.63 -2.19 -4.23
N ARG A 12 -3.85 -2.95 -5.00
CA ARG A 12 -3.57 -4.36 -4.71
C ARG A 12 -2.80 -4.53 -3.40
N ALA A 13 -1.78 -3.71 -3.17
CA ALA A 13 -1.04 -3.72 -1.91
C ALA A 13 -1.96 -3.38 -0.73
N PHE A 14 -2.81 -2.37 -0.86
CA PHE A 14 -3.82 -2.01 0.13
C PHE A 14 -4.73 -3.19 0.47
N ASP A 15 -5.28 -3.86 -0.54
CA ASP A 15 -6.16 -5.01 -0.32
C ASP A 15 -5.42 -6.18 0.36
N CYS A 16 -4.15 -6.41 0.01
CA CYS A 16 -3.31 -7.41 0.69
C CYS A 16 -3.14 -7.06 2.17
N ILE A 17 -2.70 -5.84 2.49
CA ILE A 17 -2.47 -5.41 3.88
C ILE A 17 -3.77 -5.46 4.69
N ARG A 18 -4.89 -5.01 4.11
CA ARG A 18 -6.20 -5.06 4.76
C ARG A 18 -6.68 -6.49 5.01
N SER A 19 -6.36 -7.43 4.12
CA SER A 19 -6.84 -8.82 4.21
C SER A 19 -5.95 -9.71 5.08
N SER A 20 -4.64 -9.43 5.16
CA SER A 20 -3.68 -10.26 5.89
C SER A 20 -3.05 -9.58 7.11
N GLY A 21 -3.24 -8.27 7.28
CA GLY A 21 -2.59 -7.49 8.33
C GLY A 21 -3.35 -7.47 9.64
N ASP A 22 -2.61 -7.23 10.71
CA ASP A 22 -3.17 -7.04 12.05
C ASP A 22 -3.81 -5.66 12.16
N LEU A 23 -5.04 -5.62 12.70
CA LEU A 23 -5.77 -4.36 12.93
C LEU A 23 -5.35 -3.75 14.28
N LEU A 24 -4.83 -2.52 14.24
CA LEU A 24 -4.45 -1.74 15.41
C LEU A 24 -4.76 -0.25 15.16
N ASP A 25 -5.51 0.40 16.06
CA ASP A 25 -5.87 1.82 15.98
C ASP A 25 -6.42 2.24 14.58
N ASP A 26 -7.38 1.47 14.07
CA ASP A 26 -8.02 1.69 12.74
C ASP A 26 -7.06 1.61 11.53
N LYS A 27 -5.90 0.96 11.72
CA LYS A 27 -4.93 0.71 10.66
C LYS A 27 -4.57 -0.77 10.59
N TYR A 28 -4.39 -1.25 9.38
CA TYR A 28 -3.94 -2.61 9.09
C TYR A 28 -2.44 -2.62 8.91
N PHE A 29 -1.72 -3.52 9.59
CA PHE A 29 -0.26 -3.59 9.56
C PHE A 29 0.23 -4.91 8.99
N VAL A 30 1.18 -4.84 8.07
CA VAL A 30 1.99 -5.98 7.62
C VAL A 30 3.46 -5.56 7.68
N GLY A 31 4.16 -6.02 8.72
CA GLY A 31 5.53 -5.60 9.00
C GLY A 31 5.59 -4.10 9.31
N GLU A 32 6.41 -3.36 8.55
CA GLU A 32 6.55 -1.90 8.66
C GLU A 32 5.54 -1.13 7.78
N VAL A 33 4.81 -1.81 6.90
CA VAL A 33 3.84 -1.18 5.99
C VAL A 33 2.47 -1.23 6.63
N TYR A 34 1.74 -0.12 6.53
CA TYR A 34 0.39 -0.04 7.05
C TYR A 34 -0.57 0.62 6.09
N ALA A 35 -1.84 0.25 6.20
CA ALA A 35 -2.93 0.70 5.36
C ALA A 35 -4.09 1.20 6.22
N TRP A 36 -4.74 2.26 5.79
CA TRP A 36 -5.96 2.76 6.42
C TRP A 36 -6.84 3.43 5.40
N HIS A 37 -8.09 3.65 5.75
CA HIS A 37 -9.06 4.31 4.89
C HIS A 37 -9.95 5.21 5.73
N ASP A 38 -10.67 6.11 5.07
CA ASP A 38 -11.61 6.98 5.75
C ASP A 38 -12.89 6.17 6.09
N TYR A 39 -13.84 6.82 6.77
CA TYR A 39 -15.07 6.16 7.22
C TYR A 39 -15.86 5.46 6.10
N ASP A 40 -15.95 6.06 4.91
CA ASP A 40 -16.71 5.53 3.78
C ASP A 40 -15.83 4.76 2.76
N GLY A 41 -14.51 4.88 2.88
CA GLY A 41 -13.54 4.16 2.06
C GLY A 41 -13.29 4.80 0.69
N TYR A 42 -13.71 6.03 0.43
CA TYR A 42 -13.40 6.78 -0.79
C TYR A 42 -11.91 7.14 -0.90
N THR A 43 -11.24 7.28 0.23
CA THR A 43 -9.82 7.57 0.32
C THR A 43 -9.13 6.46 1.10
N CYS A 44 -8.19 5.81 0.43
CA CYS A 44 -7.31 4.83 1.04
C CYS A 44 -5.91 5.39 1.14
N TRP A 45 -5.17 4.98 2.15
CA TRP A 45 -3.80 5.35 2.35
C TRP A 45 -2.92 4.13 2.59
N LEU A 46 -1.66 4.27 2.19
CA LEU A 46 -0.57 3.39 2.55
C LEU A 46 0.54 4.22 3.18
N GLY A 47 1.15 3.68 4.23
CA GLY A 47 2.20 4.34 4.98
C GLY A 47 3.40 3.44 5.19
N TYR A 48 4.58 4.06 5.15
CA TYR A 48 5.86 3.42 5.45
C TYR A 48 6.91 4.49 5.79
N ARG A 49 7.37 4.52 7.05
CA ARG A 49 8.34 5.53 7.52
C ARG A 49 7.84 6.97 7.20
N ASP A 50 8.52 7.71 6.33
CA ASP A 50 8.12 9.05 5.85
C ASP A 50 7.28 9.02 4.56
N VAL A 51 7.02 7.83 4.01
CA VAL A 51 6.25 7.65 2.78
C VAL A 51 4.77 7.57 3.13
N THR A 52 3.97 8.39 2.46
CA THR A 52 2.51 8.29 2.43
C THR A 52 2.02 8.25 0.98
N VAL A 53 1.27 7.21 0.64
CA VAL A 53 0.52 7.14 -0.63
C VAL A 53 -0.95 7.33 -0.32
N THR A 54 -1.57 8.30 -1.00
CA THR A 54 -3.01 8.55 -0.94
C THR A 54 -3.64 8.12 -2.25
N LEU A 55 -4.66 7.27 -2.14
CA LEU A 55 -5.48 6.75 -3.21
C LEU A 55 -6.88 7.37 -3.07
N MET A 56 -7.19 8.34 -3.90
CA MET A 56 -8.50 9.00 -3.91
C MET A 56 -9.39 8.43 -4.99
N PHE A 57 -10.70 8.63 -4.81
CA PHE A 57 -11.71 8.37 -5.82
C PHE A 57 -11.37 9.02 -7.18
N HIS A 58 -11.80 8.40 -8.29
CA HIS A 58 -11.40 8.70 -9.67
C HIS A 58 -9.92 8.42 -10.04
N GLY A 59 -9.19 7.67 -9.21
CA GLY A 59 -7.83 7.20 -9.54
C GLY A 59 -6.74 8.25 -9.32
N SER A 60 -7.05 9.32 -8.59
CA SER A 60 -6.06 10.32 -8.20
C SER A 60 -5.08 9.72 -7.19
N LEU A 61 -3.80 9.78 -7.53
CA LEU A 61 -2.69 9.21 -6.75
C LEU A 61 -1.79 10.35 -6.27
N LYS A 62 -1.62 10.46 -4.96
CA LYS A 62 -0.66 11.39 -4.34
C LYS A 62 0.40 10.56 -3.61
N ILE A 63 1.67 10.89 -3.83
CA ILE A 63 2.81 10.23 -3.19
C ILE A 63 3.63 11.31 -2.51
N GLU A 64 3.81 11.19 -1.20
CA GLU A 64 4.56 12.12 -0.37
C GLU A 64 5.66 11.36 0.36
N PHE A 65 6.89 11.85 0.28
CA PHE A 65 8.04 11.34 0.99
C PHE A 65 9.14 12.40 1.01
N ASP A 66 10.00 12.32 2.02
CA ASP A 66 11.19 13.15 2.20
C ASP A 66 12.43 12.43 1.65
N LYS A 67 12.52 11.10 1.86
CA LYS A 67 13.67 10.27 1.45
C LYS A 67 13.31 9.33 0.31
N SER A 68 13.96 9.53 -0.85
CA SER A 68 13.80 8.67 -2.02
C SER A 68 14.18 7.20 -1.75
N SER A 69 15.12 6.94 -0.83
CA SER A 69 15.46 5.59 -0.40
C SER A 69 14.29 4.88 0.29
N ASN A 70 13.54 5.59 1.13
CA ASN A 70 12.37 5.03 1.81
C ASN A 70 11.23 4.76 0.82
N TYR A 71 11.04 5.62 -0.18
CA TYR A 71 10.11 5.34 -1.27
C TYR A 71 10.52 4.10 -2.10
N SER A 72 11.81 3.95 -2.41
CA SER A 72 12.31 2.75 -3.11
C SER A 72 12.11 1.48 -2.29
N ASP A 73 12.37 1.52 -0.98
CA ASP A 73 12.11 0.37 -0.10
C ASP A 73 10.62 0.05 -0.01
N PHE A 74 9.77 1.07 0.18
CA PHE A 74 8.32 0.93 0.21
C PHE A 74 7.78 0.23 -1.05
N THR A 75 8.18 0.68 -2.24
CA THR A 75 7.72 0.07 -3.50
C THR A 75 8.15 -1.40 -3.64
N LYS A 76 9.34 -1.76 -3.15
CA LYS A 76 9.77 -3.17 -3.10
C LYS A 76 8.92 -4.00 -2.17
N GLN A 77 8.58 -3.48 -0.98
CA GLN A 77 7.70 -4.18 -0.04
C GLN A 77 6.29 -4.39 -0.61
N CYS A 78 5.71 -3.37 -1.24
CA CYS A 78 4.43 -3.52 -1.94
C CYS A 78 4.47 -4.60 -3.02
N LEU A 79 5.50 -4.59 -3.89
CA LEU A 79 5.66 -5.60 -4.95
C LEU A 79 5.82 -7.01 -4.40
N ALA A 80 6.61 -7.16 -3.34
CA ALA A 80 6.82 -8.45 -2.68
C ALA A 80 5.50 -9.01 -2.13
N MET A 81 4.70 -8.17 -1.45
CA MET A 81 3.39 -8.57 -0.92
C MET A 81 2.39 -8.95 -2.01
N ILE A 82 2.32 -8.16 -3.09
CA ILE A 82 1.41 -8.45 -4.22
C ILE A 82 1.81 -9.78 -4.87
N THR A 83 3.10 -10.02 -5.05
CA THR A 83 3.60 -11.25 -5.67
C THR A 83 3.39 -12.47 -4.78
N ALA A 84 3.62 -12.34 -3.48
CA ALA A 84 3.41 -13.42 -2.51
C ALA A 84 1.93 -13.84 -2.43
N ASN A 85 0.99 -12.88 -2.44
CA ASN A 85 -0.44 -13.15 -2.41
C ASN A 85 -1.00 -13.69 -3.73
N HIS A 86 -0.28 -13.53 -4.85
CA HIS A 86 -0.68 -14.07 -6.15
C HIS A 86 -0.40 -15.58 -6.32
N CYS A 87 0.20 -16.25 -5.32
CA CYS A 87 0.47 -17.69 -5.35
C CYS A 87 -0.65 -18.55 -4.72
N ASP A 88 -1.74 -17.96 -4.21
CA ASP A 88 -2.79 -18.69 -3.45
C ASP A 88 -4.23 -18.47 -3.96
N LYS A 89 -4.41 -17.93 -5.17
CA LYS A 89 -5.73 -17.87 -5.84
C LYS A 89 -5.72 -18.48 -7.23
N GLU A 90 -5.27 -19.73 -7.31
CA GLU A 90 -5.76 -20.67 -8.31
C GLU A 90 -6.46 -21.82 -7.56
N SER A 91 -7.79 -21.75 -7.47
CA SER A 91 -8.67 -22.87 -7.11
C SER A 91 -9.99 -22.70 -7.85
#